data_AF-A0A389LZI7-F1
#
_entry.id   AF-A0A389LZI7-F1
#
_cell.length_a   1.000
_cell.length_b   1.000
_cell.length_c   1.000
_cell.angle_alpha   90.00
_cell.angle_beta   90.00
_cell.angle_gamma   90.00
#
_symmetry.space_group_name_H-M   'P 1'
#
loop_
_entity.id
_entity.type
_entity.pdbx_description
1 polymer ?
#
loop_
_entity_poly.entity_id
_entity_poly.type
_entity_poly.pdbx_seq_one_letter_code
_entity_poly.pdbx_strand_id
1 'polypeptide(L)'
;MIVVSSREFRDSQKKYFDLAATERVIIKRKDDYLEIVSRGKSIPESPSPSNDPYFDDPRNIERILLSSAQIATGETSVLTKEMQKELFGS
;
A
#
# COMPACT_ATOMS: atom_id res chain seq x y z
N MET A 1 9.75 6.49 8.49
CA MET A 1 9.88 5.03 8.72
C MET A 1 10.73 4.83 9.94
N ILE A 2 10.23 4.11 10.94
CA ILE A 2 10.92 3.86 12.20
C ILE A 2 11.05 2.34 12.40
N VAL A 3 12.26 1.88 12.75
CA VAL A 3 12.52 0.50 13.12
C VAL A 3 12.76 0.44 14.62
N VAL A 4 11.98 -0.37 15.33
CA VAL A 4 12.07 -0.54 16.79
C VAL A 4 12.34 -1.99 17.15
N SER A 5 13.02 -2.22 18.26
CA SER A 5 13.15 -3.56 18.81
C SER A 5 11.81 -4.06 19.38
N SER A 6 11.68 -5.38 19.47
CA SER A 6 10.54 -6.01 20.16
C SER A 6 10.36 -5.53 21.60
N ARG A 7 11.44 -5.16 22.29
CA ARG A 7 11.40 -4.66 23.67
C ARG A 7 10.84 -3.25 23.72
N GLU A 8 11.37 -2.34 22.90
CA GLU A 8 10.85 -0.96 22.81
C GLU A 8 9.38 -0.95 22.45
N PHE A 9 8.98 -1.75 21.44
CA PHE A 9 7.58 -1.88 21.06
C PHE A 9 6.71 -2.32 22.24
N ARG A 10 7.12 -3.37 22.96
CA ARG A 10 6.38 -3.89 24.12
C ARG A 10 6.24 -2.84 25.24
N ASP A 11 7.31 -2.11 25.51
CA ASP A 11 7.35 -1.16 26.63
C ASP A 11 6.59 0.15 26.29
N SER A 12 6.21 0.39 25.03
CA SER A 12 5.49 1.60 24.59
C SER A 12 4.49 1.35 23.46
N GLN A 13 3.72 0.26 23.54
CA GLN A 13 2.82 -0.19 22.44
C GLN A 13 1.89 0.90 21.91
N LYS A 14 1.20 1.64 22.79
CA LYS A 14 0.25 2.68 22.40
C LYS A 14 0.91 3.74 21.50
N LYS A 15 2.10 4.21 21.87
CA LYS A 15 2.86 5.20 21.09
C LYS A 15 3.08 4.71 19.66
N TYR A 16 3.45 3.44 19.49
CA TYR A 16 3.73 2.88 18.16
C TYR A 16 2.47 2.59 17.36
N PHE A 17 1.35 2.26 18.00
CA PHE A 17 0.05 2.20 17.31
C PHE A 17 -0.40 3.57 16.80
N ASP A 18 -0.27 4.61 17.64
CA ASP A 18 -0.59 5.98 17.25
C ASP A 18 0.32 6.43 16.08
N LEU A 19 1.62 6.12 16.13
CA LEU A 19 2.57 6.42 15.05
C LEU A 19 2.28 5.65 13.76
N ALA A 20 1.83 4.40 13.84
CA ALA A 20 1.50 3.59 12.67
C ALA A 20 0.33 4.13 11.83
N ALA A 21 -0.43 5.09 12.37
CA ALA A 21 -1.47 5.80 11.61
C ALA A 21 -0.89 6.84 10.64
N THR A 22 0.31 7.36 10.90
CA THR A 22 0.93 8.45 10.12
C THR A 22 2.24 8.05 9.46
N GLU A 23 2.98 7.12 10.05
CA GLU A 23 4.30 6.71 9.59
C GLU A 23 4.47 5.18 9.59
N ARG A 24 5.35 4.69 8.73
CA ARG A 24 5.70 3.27 8.67
C ARG A 24 6.48 2.83 9.91
N VAL A 25 5.95 1.88 10.66
CA VAL A 25 6.59 1.30 11.88
C VAL A 25 6.93 -0.17 11.65
N ILE A 26 8.20 -0.51 11.81
CA ILE A 26 8.73 -1.88 11.68
C ILE A 26 9.29 -2.33 13.03
N ILE A 27 8.87 -3.50 13.49
CA ILE A 27 9.35 -4.15 14.71
C ILE A 27 10.37 -5.22 14.32
N LYS A 28 11.62 -5.05 14.76
CA LYS A 28 12.64 -6.09 14.66
C LYS A 28 12.49 -7.09 15.80
N ARG A 29 12.33 -8.37 15.45
CA ARG A 29 12.21 -9.50 16.39
C ARG A 29 13.20 -10.59 16.00
N LYS A 30 14.33 -10.63 16.71
CA LYS A 30 15.47 -11.50 16.36
C LYS A 30 15.91 -11.22 14.91
N ASP A 31 15.71 -12.18 14.01
CA ASP A 31 16.06 -12.11 12.59
C ASP A 31 14.87 -11.67 11.71
N ASP A 32 13.66 -11.61 12.30
CA ASP A 32 12.44 -11.21 11.59
C ASP A 32 12.16 -9.71 11.73
N TYR A 33 11.48 -9.16 10.72
CA TYR A 33 10.91 -7.82 10.72
C TYR A 33 9.40 -7.92 10.54
N LEU A 34 8.65 -7.34 11.47
CA LEU A 34 7.20 -7.30 11.47
C LEU A 34 6.77 -5.86 11.21
N GLU A 35 5.74 -5.64 10.41
CA GLU A 35 5.23 -4.28 10.14
C GLU A 35 3.86 -4.09 10.79
N ILE A 36 3.65 -2.92 11.41
CA ILE A 36 2.32 -2.52 11.89
C ILE A 36 1.62 -1.82 10.75
N VAL A 37 0.53 -2.42 10.26
CA VAL A 37 -0.30 -1.84 9.20
C VAL A 37 -1.66 -1.46 9.78
N SER A 38 -1.97 -0.16 9.80
CA SER A 38 -3.31 0.31 10.18
C SER A 38 -4.30 -0.02 9.05
N ARG A 39 -5.34 -0.80 9.36
CA ARG A 39 -6.36 -1.27 8.40
C ARG A 39 -7.73 -0.59 8.58
N GLY A 40 -7.80 0.49 9.36
CA GLY A 40 -9.07 1.15 9.66
C GLY A 40 -10.02 0.30 10.52
N LYS A 41 -11.33 0.41 10.30
CA LYS A 41 -12.38 -0.24 11.12
C LYS A 41 -12.71 -1.68 10.70
N SER A 42 -12.21 -2.15 9.57
CA SER A 42 -12.53 -3.48 9.01
C SER A 42 -11.31 -4.06 8.33
N ILE A 43 -11.03 -5.34 8.56
CA ILE A 43 -9.99 -6.06 7.82
C ILE A 43 -10.67 -6.67 6.58
N PRO A 44 -10.14 -6.47 5.37
CA PRO A 44 -10.66 -7.15 4.19
C PRO A 44 -10.48 -8.67 4.38
N GLU A 45 -11.55 -9.45 4.22
CA GLU A 45 -11.51 -10.92 4.37
C GLU A 45 -10.62 -11.60 3.32
N SER A 46 -10.31 -10.89 2.22
CA SER A 46 -9.47 -11.37 1.14
C SER A 46 -8.25 -10.44 0.98
N PRO A 47 -7.17 -10.64 1.76
CA PRO A 47 -5.93 -9.90 1.53
C PRO A 47 -5.39 -10.20 0.12
N SER A 48 -4.72 -9.23 -0.50
CA SER A 48 -4.08 -9.42 -1.80
C SER A 48 -3.17 -10.66 -1.79
N PRO A 49 -3.24 -11.58 -2.77
CA PRO A 49 -2.39 -12.77 -2.83
C PRO A 49 -0.88 -12.46 -2.82
N SER A 50 -0.49 -11.28 -3.31
CA SER A 50 0.89 -10.78 -3.31
C SER A 50 1.31 -10.12 -1.99
N ASN A 51 0.40 -10.00 -1.02
CA ASN A 51 0.60 -9.30 0.25
C ASN A 51 1.10 -7.85 0.06
N ASP A 52 0.83 -7.26 -1.09
CA ASP A 52 1.21 -5.89 -1.39
C ASP A 52 0.13 -4.92 -0.86
N PRO A 53 0.53 -3.72 -0.40
CA PRO A 53 -0.40 -2.76 0.17
C PRO A 53 -1.16 -1.95 -0.88
N TYR A 54 -1.01 -2.23 -2.18
CA TYR A 54 -1.59 -1.42 -3.25
C TYR A 54 -3.12 -1.36 -3.12
N PHE A 55 -3.77 -2.49 -2.86
CA PHE A 55 -5.22 -2.57 -2.69
C PHE A 55 -5.72 -2.06 -1.34
N ASP A 56 -4.83 -1.77 -0.40
CA ASP A 56 -5.18 -1.25 0.92
C ASP A 56 -5.36 0.27 0.94
N ASP A 57 -4.79 0.96 -0.06
CA ASP A 57 -4.95 2.40 -0.22
C ASP A 57 -6.28 2.69 -0.94
N PRO A 58 -7.24 3.40 -0.31
CA PRO A 58 -8.52 3.71 -0.93
C PRO A 58 -8.36 4.49 -2.24
N ARG A 59 -7.30 5.28 -2.40
CA ARG A 59 -7.01 6.04 -3.63
C ARG A 59 -6.70 5.13 -4.81
N ASN A 60 -6.05 3.99 -4.56
CA ASN A 60 -5.76 3.01 -5.60
C ASN A 60 -7.03 2.27 -6.02
N ILE A 61 -7.92 1.99 -5.07
CA ILE A 61 -9.24 1.38 -5.35
C ILE A 61 -10.10 2.34 -6.17
N GLU A 62 -10.20 3.62 -5.79
CA GLU A 62 -10.91 4.65 -6.55
C GLU A 62 -10.38 4.75 -7.99
N ARG A 63 -9.05 4.75 -8.16
CA ARG A 63 -8.43 4.76 -9.49
C ARG A 63 -8.81 3.54 -10.31
N ILE A 64 -8.78 2.33 -9.73
CA ILE A 64 -9.19 1.11 -10.44
C ILE A 64 -10.64 1.23 -10.92
N LEU A 65 -11.56 1.65 -10.04
CA LEU A 65 -12.97 1.79 -10.37
C LEU A 65 -13.19 2.80 -11.52
N LEU A 66 -12.49 3.94 -11.46
CA LEU A 66 -12.51 4.94 -12.53
C LEU A 66 -12.00 4.34 -13.85
N SER A 67 -10.84 3.67 -13.84
CA SER A 67 -10.27 3.06 -15.04
C SER A 67 -11.15 1.94 -15.59
N SER A 68 -11.81 1.14 -14.74
CA SER A 68 -12.78 0.13 -15.19
C SER A 68 -13.99 0.76 -15.89
N ALA A 69 -14.48 1.91 -15.40
CA ALA A 69 -15.55 2.64 -16.07
C ALA A 69 -15.11 3.20 -17.43
N GLN A 70 -13.90 3.78 -17.52
CA GLN A 70 -13.32 4.27 -18.78
C GLN A 70 -13.16 3.17 -19.83
N ILE A 71 -12.75 1.97 -19.41
CA ILE A 71 -12.68 0.80 -20.31
C ILE A 71 -14.07 0.44 -20.82
N ALA A 72 -15.08 0.42 -19.95
CA ALA A 72 -16.45 0.10 -20.34
C ALA A 72 -17.07 1.14 -21.31
N THR A 73 -16.68 2.41 -21.22
CA THR A 73 -17.12 3.48 -22.13
C THR A 73 -16.26 3.60 -23.39
N GLY A 74 -15.17 2.83 -23.50
CA GLY A 74 -14.25 2.88 -24.64
C GLY A 74 -13.27 4.05 -24.60
N GLU A 75 -13.16 4.76 -23.48
CA GLU A 75 -12.18 5.83 -23.24
C GLU A 75 -10.77 5.25 -22.98
N THR A 76 -10.28 4.46 -23.94
CA THR A 76 -8.97 3.82 -23.87
C THR A 76 -8.20 4.06 -25.15
N SER A 77 -6.87 4.11 -25.04
CA SER A 77 -5.96 4.22 -26.17
C SER A 77 -4.91 3.13 -26.10
N VAL A 78 -4.61 2.50 -27.24
CA VAL A 78 -3.50 1.56 -27.33
C VAL A 78 -2.19 2.35 -27.30
N LEU A 79 -1.32 1.99 -26.36
CA LEU A 79 -0.02 2.62 -26.20
C LEU A 79 0.94 2.14 -27.31
N THR A 80 1.04 2.90 -28.41
CA THR A 80 1.95 2.57 -29.54
C THR A 80 3.41 2.82 -29.19
N LYS A 81 4.34 2.28 -30.00
CA LYS A 81 5.78 2.49 -29.79
C LYS A 81 6.18 3.96 -29.92
N GLU A 82 5.53 4.69 -30.81
CA GLU A 82 5.74 6.12 -31.03
C GLU A 82 5.32 6.91 -29.78
N MET A 83 4.15 6.59 -29.21
CA MET A 83 3.68 7.18 -27.96
C MET A 83 4.58 6.82 -26.77
N GLN A 84 5.09 5.58 -26.71
CA GLN A 84 6.04 5.18 -25.67
C GLN A 84 7.32 6.02 -25.74
N LYS A 85 7.86 6.20 -26.95
CA LYS A 85 9.05 7.01 -27.17
C LYS A 85 8.83 8.48 -26.82
N GLU A 86 7.66 9.03 -27.11
CA GLU A 86 7.28 10.41 -26.77
C GLU A 86 7.11 10.61 -25.26
N LEU A 87 6.43 9.67 -24.58
CA LEU A 87 6.12 9.78 -23.16
C LEU A 87 7.30 9.44 -22.24
N PHE A 88 8.11 8.45 -22.62
CA PHE A 88 9.16 7.89 -21.76
C PHE A 88 10.58 8.19 -22.25
N GLY A 89 10.75 8.75 -23.45
CA GLY A 89 12.04 9.20 -23.97
C GLY A 89 13.03 8.08 -24.31
N SER A 90 12.61 6.81 -24.32
CA SER A 90 13.44 5.62 -24.58
C SER A 90 12.91 4.79 -25.74
#